data_AF-A0A9W9N2M5-F1
#
_entry.id   AF-A0A9W9N2M5-F1
#
_cell.length_a   1.000
_cell.length_b   1.000
_cell.length_c   1.000
_cell.angle_alpha   90.00
_cell.angle_beta   90.00
_cell.angle_gamma   90.00
#
_symmetry.space_group_name_H-M   'P 1'
#
loop_
_entity.id
_entity.type
_entity.pdbx_description
1 polymer ?
#
loop_
_entity_poly.entity_id
_entity_poly.type
_entity_poly.pdbx_seq_one_letter_code
_entity_poly.pdbx_strand_id
1 'polypeptide(L)'
;MGAEANVEGHDALIRLYHRIKEYKSWTLSSDVLQEFGIQAFQVEISDGHSLHFNPCFFRPYPKKLHHLLHLAELDDYKRGRNPGPPNFDGIFKKAQEDFLNGDYLKIANRNYVSATKRWAKREEDAEWRARESFDYIEHQLDTTPEGQPWYFKLRSLGNLEFWDPRKRPEDPTLMQLPSEGLEWTVIDTYRYYAEGSPKPHTICANVADVYATDADTALTLHEVQAIVNLMVIRITHKPFRECHIHPILVLSYMGPHHGRIIQASYDGERLTVQYSQLWSFEDEERALTELFIRYNLSRPVGLQQVLSIR
;
A
#
# COMPACT_ATOMS: atom_id res chain seq x y z
N MET A 1 2.25 -26.53 26.64
CA MET A 1 3.00 -26.54 25.37
C MET A 1 2.58 -25.44 24.39
N GLY A 2 1.28 -25.16 24.15
CA GLY A 2 0.89 -24.12 23.17
C GLY A 2 1.14 -22.65 23.56
N ALA A 3 1.17 -22.31 24.86
CA ALA A 3 1.40 -20.93 25.30
C ALA A 3 2.88 -20.51 25.24
N GLU A 4 3.81 -21.40 25.61
CA GLU A 4 5.26 -21.11 25.61
C GLU A 4 5.83 -20.96 24.19
N ALA A 5 5.41 -21.82 23.26
CA ALA A 5 5.81 -21.70 21.84
C ALA A 5 5.35 -20.39 21.20
N ASN A 6 4.19 -19.86 21.61
CA ASN A 6 3.69 -18.59 21.11
C ASN A 6 4.51 -17.40 21.63
N VAL A 7 4.99 -17.45 22.88
CA VAL A 7 5.87 -16.41 23.44
C VAL A 7 7.24 -16.40 22.76
N GLU A 8 7.84 -17.57 22.53
CA GLU A 8 9.16 -17.67 21.87
C GLU A 8 9.13 -17.16 20.42
N GLY A 9 8.05 -17.47 19.69
CA GLY A 9 7.81 -16.92 18.36
C GLY A 9 7.69 -15.40 18.38
N HIS A 10 6.91 -14.86 19.32
CA HIS A 10 6.78 -13.40 19.47
C HIS A 10 8.13 -12.72 19.69
N ASP A 11 8.98 -13.29 20.53
CA ASP A 11 10.32 -12.75 20.79
C ASP A 11 11.22 -12.81 19.55
N ALA A 12 11.10 -13.86 18.73
CA ALA A 12 11.84 -13.98 17.47
C ALA A 12 11.46 -12.86 16.48
N LEU A 13 10.16 -12.57 16.34
CA LEU A 13 9.69 -11.50 15.47
C LEU A 13 10.09 -10.10 15.99
N ILE A 14 10.08 -9.90 17.31
CA ILE A 14 10.55 -8.65 17.92
C ILE A 14 12.07 -8.45 17.68
N ARG A 15 12.88 -9.50 17.80
CA ARG A 15 14.31 -9.44 17.44
C ARG A 15 14.51 -9.11 15.96
N LEU A 16 13.70 -9.70 15.07
CA LEU A 16 13.72 -9.41 13.64
C LEU A 16 13.41 -7.92 13.39
N TYR A 17 12.39 -7.37 14.03
CA TYR A 17 12.07 -5.93 13.97
C TYR A 17 13.28 -5.05 14.31
N HIS A 18 13.97 -5.32 15.42
CA HIS A 18 15.14 -4.54 15.82
C HIS A 18 16.28 -4.62 14.78
N ARG A 19 16.55 -5.82 14.25
CA ARG A 19 17.58 -6.01 13.22
C ARG A 19 17.27 -5.25 11.93
N ILE A 20 16.01 -5.28 11.47
CA ILE A 20 15.58 -4.56 10.27
C ILE A 20 15.66 -3.05 10.49
N LYS A 21 15.28 -2.56 11.67
CA LYS A 21 15.34 -1.13 12.02
C LYS A 21 16.75 -0.56 11.95
N GLU A 22 17.76 -1.37 12.25
CA GLU A 22 19.18 -0.97 12.20
C GLU A 22 19.80 -1.12 10.80
N TYR A 23 19.09 -1.74 9.86
CA TYR A 23 19.59 -1.98 8.51
C TYR A 23 19.61 -0.68 7.69
N LYS A 24 20.71 -0.46 6.95
CA LYS A 24 20.98 0.82 6.29
C LYS A 24 20.75 0.83 4.78
N SER A 25 20.63 -0.34 4.14
CA SER A 25 20.36 -0.39 2.70
C SER A 25 18.86 -0.37 2.45
N TRP A 26 18.47 0.42 1.45
CA TRP A 26 17.09 0.64 1.03
C TRP A 26 16.49 -0.54 0.25
N THR A 27 17.33 -1.39 -0.35
CA THR A 27 16.92 -2.64 -1.01
C THR A 27 17.42 -3.85 -0.23
N LEU A 28 16.61 -4.91 -0.22
CA LEU A 28 16.88 -6.18 0.44
C LEU A 28 16.98 -7.27 -0.63
N SER A 29 18.20 -7.74 -0.91
CA SER A 29 18.42 -8.89 -1.79
C SER A 29 17.89 -10.18 -1.15
N SER A 30 17.74 -11.22 -1.96
CA SER A 30 17.35 -12.55 -1.47
C SER A 30 18.27 -13.05 -0.35
N ASP A 31 19.58 -12.84 -0.48
CA ASP A 31 20.57 -13.27 0.52
C ASP A 31 20.37 -12.55 1.86
N VAL A 32 20.14 -11.23 1.82
CA VAL A 32 19.89 -10.42 3.02
C VAL A 32 18.58 -10.83 3.70
N LEU A 33 17.53 -11.11 2.91
CA LEU A 33 16.26 -11.62 3.45
C LEU A 33 16.47 -12.97 4.14
N GLN A 34 17.27 -13.86 3.54
CA GLN A 34 17.61 -15.14 4.13
C GLN A 34 18.43 -15.00 5.43
N GLU A 35 19.38 -14.06 5.50
CA GLU A 35 20.12 -13.72 6.73
C GLU A 35 19.21 -13.20 7.84
N PHE A 36 18.11 -12.54 7.48
CA PHE A 36 17.06 -12.14 8.40
C PHE A 36 16.10 -13.29 8.79
N GLY A 37 16.23 -14.47 8.17
CA GLY A 37 15.33 -15.60 8.37
C GLY A 37 13.98 -15.42 7.67
N ILE A 38 13.90 -14.50 6.70
CA ILE A 38 12.71 -14.24 5.89
C ILE A 38 12.76 -15.13 4.65
N GLN A 39 11.71 -15.91 4.43
CA GLN A 39 11.56 -16.69 3.21
C GLN A 39 10.82 -15.86 2.17
N ALA A 40 11.55 -15.29 1.22
CA ALA A 40 10.99 -14.39 0.22
C ALA A 40 11.02 -15.02 -1.18
N PHE A 41 9.90 -14.95 -1.90
CA PHE A 41 9.79 -15.47 -3.26
C PHE A 41 8.94 -14.56 -4.14
N GLN A 42 9.42 -14.26 -5.35
CA GLN A 42 8.60 -13.59 -6.35
C GLN A 42 7.61 -14.60 -6.96
N VAL A 43 6.37 -14.18 -7.19
CA VAL A 43 5.30 -15.01 -7.77
C VAL A 43 4.86 -14.49 -9.13
N GLU A 44 4.51 -15.42 -10.02
CA GLU A 44 4.04 -15.12 -11.36
C GLU A 44 2.52 -14.87 -11.39
N ILE A 45 2.10 -14.13 -12.42
CA ILE A 45 0.69 -13.98 -12.76
C ILE A 45 0.20 -15.24 -13.47
N SER A 46 -0.84 -15.86 -12.94
CA SER A 46 -1.59 -16.94 -13.59
C SER A 46 -2.37 -16.46 -14.83
N ASP A 47 -2.68 -17.39 -15.74
CA ASP A 47 -3.55 -17.17 -16.92
C ASP A 47 -4.93 -16.53 -16.61
N GLY A 48 -5.32 -16.45 -15.32
CA GLY A 48 -6.53 -15.81 -14.83
C GLY A 48 -6.36 -14.37 -14.29
N HIS A 49 -5.22 -13.71 -14.52
CA HIS A 49 -4.86 -12.41 -13.92
C HIS A 49 -4.93 -12.42 -12.39
N SER A 50 -4.42 -13.49 -11.75
CA SER A 50 -4.23 -13.57 -10.30
C SER A 50 -2.83 -14.07 -9.97
N LEU A 51 -2.30 -13.71 -8.81
CA LEU A 51 -0.97 -14.13 -8.38
C LEU A 51 -1.01 -15.54 -7.78
N HIS A 52 -0.04 -16.37 -8.14
CA HIS A 52 0.10 -17.75 -7.63
C HIS A 52 0.73 -17.80 -6.23
N PHE A 53 0.04 -17.28 -5.23
CA PHE A 53 0.47 -17.43 -3.84
C PHE A 53 0.30 -18.88 -3.35
N ASN A 54 1.33 -19.44 -2.72
CA ASN A 54 1.30 -20.76 -2.09
C ASN A 54 2.05 -20.78 -0.73
N PRO A 55 1.35 -20.93 0.40
CA PRO A 55 -0.11 -20.96 0.53
C PRO A 55 -0.75 -19.64 0.12
N CYS A 56 -2.02 -19.68 -0.29
CA CYS A 56 -2.81 -18.48 -0.62
C CYS A 56 -3.70 -18.11 0.56
N PHE A 57 -3.57 -16.88 1.06
CA PHE A 57 -4.40 -16.31 2.12
C PHE A 57 -5.38 -15.25 1.62
N PHE A 58 -5.11 -14.65 0.45
CA PHE A 58 -5.96 -13.62 -0.14
C PHE A 58 -6.30 -13.99 -1.57
N ARG A 59 -7.57 -14.32 -1.82
CA ARG A 59 -8.08 -14.57 -3.17
C ARG A 59 -8.67 -13.27 -3.73
N PRO A 60 -8.21 -12.76 -4.88
CA PRO A 60 -8.73 -11.51 -5.42
C PRO A 60 -10.24 -11.62 -5.70
N TYR A 61 -10.94 -10.49 -5.71
CA TYR A 61 -12.35 -10.44 -6.07
C TYR A 61 -12.58 -11.16 -7.40
N PRO A 62 -13.53 -12.12 -7.48
CA PRO A 62 -13.54 -13.10 -8.56
C PRO A 62 -14.05 -12.54 -9.89
N LYS A 63 -14.88 -11.48 -9.87
CA LYS A 63 -15.43 -10.90 -11.10
C LYS A 63 -14.49 -9.84 -11.65
N LYS A 64 -14.49 -9.72 -12.98
CA LYS A 64 -13.84 -8.59 -13.65
C LYS A 64 -14.60 -7.30 -13.36
N LEU A 65 -13.88 -6.22 -13.12
CA LEU A 65 -14.44 -4.94 -12.69
C LEU A 65 -14.31 -3.81 -13.72
N HIS A 66 -13.59 -3.97 -14.84
CA HIS A 66 -13.38 -2.92 -15.85
C HIS A 66 -14.62 -2.11 -16.26
N HIS A 67 -15.80 -2.73 -16.31
CA HIS A 67 -17.07 -2.06 -16.66
C HIS A 67 -17.63 -1.15 -15.55
N LEU A 68 -17.11 -1.26 -14.33
CA LEU A 68 -17.45 -0.45 -13.17
C LEU A 68 -16.37 0.57 -12.83
N LEU A 69 -15.23 0.57 -13.55
CA LEU A 69 -14.12 1.47 -13.31
C LEU A 69 -14.26 2.73 -14.17
N HIS A 70 -14.08 3.89 -13.55
CA HIS A 70 -14.08 5.20 -14.20
C HIS A 70 -12.67 5.50 -14.74
N LEU A 71 -12.27 4.75 -15.76
CA LEU A 71 -10.90 4.77 -16.29
C LEU A 71 -10.64 5.96 -17.22
N ALA A 72 -11.68 6.60 -17.76
CA ALA A 72 -11.56 7.79 -18.60
C ALA A 72 -11.25 9.07 -17.81
N GLU A 73 -11.38 9.02 -16.49
CA GLU A 73 -11.19 10.16 -15.58
C GLU A 73 -9.80 10.19 -14.96
N LEU A 74 -8.87 9.30 -15.32
CA LEU A 74 -7.50 9.32 -14.77
C LEU A 74 -6.81 10.65 -15.07
N ASP A 75 -6.96 11.13 -16.30
CA ASP A 75 -6.44 12.41 -16.78
C ASP A 75 -7.14 13.60 -16.12
N ASP A 76 -8.45 13.53 -15.89
CA ASP A 76 -9.22 14.62 -15.27
C ASP A 76 -9.07 14.64 -13.73
N TYR A 77 -8.92 13.48 -13.09
CA TYR A 77 -8.57 13.31 -11.68
C TYR A 77 -7.13 13.81 -11.43
N LYS A 78 -6.18 13.41 -12.28
CA LYS A 78 -4.83 13.98 -12.32
C LYS A 78 -4.93 15.49 -12.52
N ARG A 79 -5.63 16.03 -13.52
CA ARG A 79 -5.75 17.49 -13.73
C ARG A 79 -6.44 18.25 -12.59
N GLY A 80 -7.37 17.61 -11.89
CA GLY A 80 -8.14 18.19 -10.78
C GLY A 80 -7.37 18.33 -9.48
N ARG A 81 -6.43 17.41 -9.17
CA ARG A 81 -5.55 17.48 -7.98
C ARG A 81 -4.10 17.88 -8.31
N ASN A 82 -3.64 17.55 -9.50
CA ASN A 82 -2.34 17.87 -10.08
C ASN A 82 -2.58 18.83 -11.25
N PRO A 83 -2.76 20.15 -10.98
CA PRO A 83 -2.76 21.11 -12.07
C PRO A 83 -1.48 20.86 -12.85
N GLY A 84 -1.60 20.69 -14.17
CA GLY A 84 -0.45 20.54 -15.05
C GLY A 84 0.59 21.64 -14.83
N PRO A 85 1.74 21.59 -15.53
CA PRO A 85 2.81 22.57 -15.35
C PRO A 85 2.22 23.98 -15.23
N PRO A 86 2.57 24.73 -14.17
CA PRO A 86 1.90 25.98 -13.85
C PRO A 86 1.69 26.83 -15.10
N ASN A 87 0.45 27.22 -15.35
CA ASN A 87 0.12 28.05 -16.50
C ASN A 87 0.13 29.52 -16.07
N PHE A 88 1.02 30.32 -16.65
CA PHE A 88 1.11 31.75 -16.34
C PHE A 88 -0.21 32.47 -16.61
N ASP A 89 -0.90 32.17 -17.71
CA ASP A 89 -2.13 32.85 -18.10
C ASP A 89 -3.27 32.58 -17.10
N GLY A 90 -3.38 31.34 -16.63
CA GLY A 90 -4.36 30.97 -15.59
C GLY A 90 -4.06 31.65 -14.25
N ILE A 91 -2.79 31.72 -13.87
CA ILE A 91 -2.34 32.39 -12.64
C ILE A 91 -2.54 33.92 -12.74
N PHE A 92 -2.29 34.50 -13.91
CA PHE A 92 -2.48 35.92 -14.18
C PHE A 92 -3.96 36.29 -14.09
N LYS A 93 -4.84 35.51 -14.75
CA LYS A 93 -6.30 35.70 -14.66
C LYS A 93 -6.78 35.64 -13.21
N LYS A 94 -6.34 34.64 -12.44
CA LYS A 94 -6.68 34.53 -11.01
C LYS A 94 -6.16 35.72 -10.19
N ALA A 95 -4.97 36.24 -10.50
CA ALA A 95 -4.45 37.45 -9.85
C ALA A 95 -5.26 38.72 -10.17
N GLN A 96 -5.94 38.77 -11.32
CA GLN A 96 -6.86 39.86 -11.64
C GLN A 96 -8.22 39.71 -10.93
N GLU A 97 -8.65 38.47 -10.67
CA GLU A 97 -9.90 38.15 -9.97
C GLU A 97 -9.78 38.36 -8.45
N ASP A 98 -8.67 37.92 -7.85
CA ASP A 98 -8.45 37.92 -6.39
C ASP A 98 -8.07 39.32 -5.85
N PHE A 99 -7.63 40.24 -6.71
CA PHE A 99 -7.15 41.58 -6.30
C PHE A 99 -7.83 42.68 -7.11
N LEU A 100 -8.51 43.61 -6.42
CA LEU A 100 -9.28 44.70 -7.05
C LEU A 100 -8.41 45.86 -7.56
N ASN A 101 -7.20 46.04 -7.02
CA ASN A 101 -6.22 47.05 -7.43
C ASN A 101 -4.81 46.57 -7.09
N GLY A 102 -3.94 46.40 -8.10
CA GLY A 102 -2.56 46.00 -7.87
C GLY A 102 -1.76 45.78 -9.16
N ASP A 103 -0.45 45.63 -8.99
CA ASP A 103 0.46 45.20 -10.07
C ASP A 103 0.28 43.69 -10.31
N TYR A 104 -0.80 43.34 -11.03
CA TYR A 104 -1.20 41.96 -11.29
C TYR A 104 -0.08 41.15 -11.95
N LEU A 105 0.71 41.79 -12.82
CA LEU A 105 1.82 41.14 -13.50
C LEU A 105 2.90 40.71 -12.52
N LYS A 106 3.25 41.57 -11.56
CA LYS A 106 4.23 41.25 -10.52
C LYS A 106 3.73 40.17 -9.55
N ILE A 107 2.44 40.19 -9.20
CA ILE A 107 1.80 39.15 -8.36
C ILE A 107 1.78 37.81 -9.10
N ALA A 108 1.30 37.80 -10.34
CA ALA A 108 1.22 36.61 -11.17
C ALA A 108 2.60 36.00 -11.41
N ASN A 109 3.63 36.81 -11.71
CA ASN A 109 4.99 36.33 -11.90
C ASN A 109 5.58 35.69 -10.63
N ARG A 110 5.35 36.30 -9.46
CA ARG A 110 5.78 35.69 -8.18
C ARG A 110 5.09 34.35 -7.94
N ASN A 111 3.77 34.30 -8.15
CA ASN A 111 2.98 33.09 -7.97
C ASN A 111 3.37 32.00 -8.95
N TYR A 112 3.62 32.37 -10.21
CA TYR A 112 4.11 31.47 -11.25
C TYR A 112 5.47 30.88 -10.87
N VAL A 113 6.48 31.70 -10.57
CA VAL A 113 7.80 31.20 -10.15
C VAL A 113 7.72 30.29 -8.92
N SER A 114 6.89 30.64 -7.93
CA SER A 114 6.66 29.78 -6.75
C SER A 114 5.96 28.48 -7.09
N ALA A 115 4.95 28.51 -7.97
CA ALA A 115 4.26 27.33 -8.45
C ALA A 115 5.19 26.44 -9.27
N THR A 116 6.00 27.00 -10.17
CA THR A 116 6.96 26.24 -11.01
C THR A 116 8.01 25.56 -10.14
N LYS A 117 8.54 26.25 -9.11
CA LYS A 117 9.46 25.62 -8.15
C LYS A 117 8.82 24.47 -7.38
N ARG A 118 7.56 24.63 -6.94
CA ARG A 118 6.81 23.56 -6.27
C ARG A 118 6.51 22.39 -7.21
N TRP A 119 6.16 22.68 -8.46
CA TRP A 119 5.85 21.67 -9.48
C TRP A 119 7.11 20.88 -9.88
N ALA A 120 8.24 21.55 -10.12
CA ALA A 120 9.51 20.89 -10.41
C ALA A 120 9.94 19.98 -9.24
N LYS A 121 9.75 20.42 -7.99
CA LYS A 121 10.00 19.57 -6.83
C LYS A 121 9.10 18.33 -6.82
N ARG A 122 7.82 18.45 -7.19
CA ARG A 122 6.85 17.33 -7.23
C ARG A 122 7.14 16.33 -8.33
N GLU A 123 7.66 16.76 -9.48
CA GLU A 123 8.06 15.82 -10.54
C GLU A 123 9.18 14.88 -10.08
N GLU A 124 10.03 15.36 -9.16
CA GLU A 124 11.12 14.60 -8.57
C GLU A 124 10.74 13.93 -7.23
N ASP A 125 9.51 14.13 -6.73
CA ASP A 125 9.05 13.68 -5.41
C ASP A 125 8.43 12.28 -5.53
N ALA A 126 9.22 11.25 -5.21
CA ALA A 126 8.80 9.86 -5.36
C ALA A 126 7.64 9.50 -4.42
N GLU A 127 7.59 10.05 -3.20
CA GLU A 127 6.46 9.89 -2.29
C GLU A 127 5.16 10.42 -2.90
N TRP A 128 5.20 11.65 -3.42
CA TRP A 128 4.01 12.28 -3.99
C TRP A 128 3.44 11.43 -5.13
N ARG A 129 4.29 10.89 -5.99
CA ARG A 129 3.89 10.11 -7.16
C ARG A 129 3.41 8.70 -6.79
N ALA A 130 4.04 8.09 -5.78
CA ALA A 130 3.54 6.89 -5.13
C ALA A 130 2.12 7.12 -4.56
N ARG A 131 1.93 8.27 -3.89
CA ARG A 131 0.65 8.66 -3.30
C ARG A 131 -0.42 8.90 -4.35
N GLU A 132 -0.08 9.51 -5.49
CA GLU A 132 -1.03 9.67 -6.61
C GLU A 132 -1.55 8.31 -7.10
N SER A 133 -0.69 7.31 -7.20
CA SER A 133 -1.06 5.94 -7.61
C SER A 133 -2.02 5.30 -6.59
N PHE A 134 -1.74 5.44 -5.30
CA PHE A 134 -2.63 4.98 -4.23
C PHE A 134 -3.98 5.71 -4.25
N ASP A 135 -3.97 7.04 -4.25
CA ASP A 135 -5.16 7.90 -4.20
C ASP A 135 -6.07 7.62 -5.41
N TYR A 136 -5.50 7.29 -6.57
CA TYR A 136 -6.26 6.88 -7.74
C TYR A 136 -7.00 5.55 -7.51
N ILE A 137 -6.34 4.53 -6.96
CA ILE A 137 -6.99 3.25 -6.63
C ILE A 137 -8.12 3.45 -5.61
N GLU A 138 -7.89 4.24 -4.56
CA GLU A 138 -8.91 4.55 -3.56
C GLU A 138 -10.08 5.34 -4.17
N HIS A 139 -9.80 6.27 -5.07
CA HIS A 139 -10.84 6.99 -5.80
C HIS A 139 -11.74 6.04 -6.61
N GLN A 140 -11.17 5.03 -7.27
CA GLN A 140 -11.96 4.02 -7.97
C GLN A 140 -12.82 3.19 -7.00
N LEU A 141 -12.32 2.89 -5.80
CA LEU A 141 -13.06 2.14 -4.78
C LEU A 141 -14.26 2.91 -4.21
N ASP A 142 -14.12 4.23 -4.10
CA ASP A 142 -15.10 5.13 -3.47
C ASP A 142 -15.93 5.98 -4.44
N THR A 143 -15.70 5.86 -5.74
CA THR A 143 -16.56 6.46 -6.75
C THR A 143 -17.74 5.55 -7.06
N THR A 144 -18.92 6.13 -7.25
CA THR A 144 -20.11 5.35 -7.64
C THR A 144 -20.02 5.06 -9.14
N PRO A 145 -19.96 3.79 -9.58
CA PRO A 145 -19.94 3.43 -10.98
C PRO A 145 -21.18 3.93 -11.72
N GLU A 146 -21.02 4.26 -13.00
CA GLU A 146 -22.14 4.68 -13.83
C GLU A 146 -23.26 3.62 -13.83
N GLY A 147 -24.51 4.07 -13.75
CA GLY A 147 -25.68 3.18 -13.69
C GLY A 147 -25.89 2.46 -12.36
N GLN A 148 -25.04 2.67 -11.34
CA GLN A 148 -25.26 2.14 -10.00
C GLN A 148 -26.00 3.14 -9.09
N PRO A 149 -26.68 2.67 -8.03
CA PRO A 149 -27.28 3.56 -7.02
C PRO A 149 -26.22 4.46 -6.36
N TRP A 150 -26.59 5.69 -5.98
CA TRP A 150 -25.67 6.69 -5.40
C TRP A 150 -24.91 6.23 -4.15
N TYR A 151 -25.47 5.28 -3.40
CA TYR A 151 -24.84 4.71 -2.21
C TYR A 151 -23.94 3.50 -2.50
N PHE A 152 -23.98 2.95 -3.72
CA PHE A 152 -23.14 1.83 -4.11
C PHE A 152 -21.71 2.32 -4.35
N LYS A 153 -20.76 1.64 -3.70
CA LYS A 153 -19.31 1.86 -3.80
C LYS A 153 -18.64 0.52 -4.01
N LEU A 154 -17.58 0.45 -4.83
CA LEU A 154 -16.86 -0.81 -5.03
C LEU A 154 -16.28 -1.35 -3.72
N ARG A 155 -15.85 -0.46 -2.80
CA ARG A 155 -15.38 -0.84 -1.45
C ARG A 155 -16.36 -1.72 -0.69
N SER A 156 -17.67 -1.55 -0.89
CA SER A 156 -18.70 -2.35 -0.22
C SER A 156 -18.65 -3.84 -0.58
N LEU A 157 -17.97 -4.22 -1.66
CA LEU A 157 -17.82 -5.61 -2.11
C LEU A 157 -16.81 -6.41 -1.29
N GLY A 158 -15.88 -5.75 -0.58
CA GLY A 158 -14.76 -6.40 0.12
C GLY A 158 -15.10 -6.96 1.51
N ASN A 159 -16.22 -6.55 2.12
CA ASN A 159 -16.57 -6.86 3.52
C ASN A 159 -15.40 -6.55 4.49
N LEU A 160 -14.80 -5.37 4.30
CA LEU A 160 -13.68 -4.85 5.07
C LEU A 160 -14.15 -3.72 5.99
N GLU A 161 -13.49 -3.61 7.13
CA GLU A 161 -13.63 -2.48 8.06
C GLU A 161 -12.25 -1.89 8.34
N PHE A 162 -12.20 -0.56 8.46
CA PHE A 162 -10.99 0.15 8.84
C PHE A 162 -10.53 -0.33 10.23
N TRP A 163 -9.23 -0.58 10.35
CA TRP A 163 -8.61 -1.06 11.57
C TRP A 163 -7.43 -0.18 11.95
N ASP A 164 -7.60 0.58 13.03
CA ASP A 164 -6.52 1.30 13.69
C ASP A 164 -6.18 0.60 15.02
N PRO A 165 -5.02 -0.08 15.12
CA PRO A 165 -4.59 -0.65 16.38
C PRO A 165 -4.36 0.47 17.41
N ARG A 166 -4.85 0.28 18.64
CA ARG A 166 -4.49 1.16 19.76
C ARG A 166 -2.99 1.04 20.03
N LYS A 167 -2.22 2.02 19.56
CA LYS A 167 -0.77 2.08 19.71
C LYS A 167 -0.40 2.28 21.19
N ARG A 168 0.57 1.50 21.65
CA ARG A 168 1.32 1.72 22.89
C ARG A 168 2.66 2.40 22.58
N PRO A 169 3.29 3.08 23.56
CA PRO A 169 4.57 3.76 23.35
C PRO A 169 5.69 2.85 22.84
N GLU A 170 5.68 1.57 23.19
CA GLU A 170 6.67 0.58 22.77
C GLU A 170 6.40 -0.05 21.40
N ASP A 171 5.22 0.19 20.81
CA ASP A 171 4.88 -0.42 19.52
C ASP A 171 5.73 0.16 18.39
N PRO A 172 6.08 -0.67 17.38
CA PRO A 172 6.70 -0.19 16.16
C PRO A 172 5.88 0.93 15.50
N THR A 173 6.57 1.91 14.93
CA THR A 173 5.93 2.93 14.10
C THR A 173 5.55 2.31 12.75
N LEU A 174 4.36 2.66 12.25
CA LEU A 174 3.90 2.27 10.92
C LEU A 174 4.24 3.34 9.87
N MET A 175 5.25 4.17 10.17
CA MET A 175 5.74 5.24 9.31
C MET A 175 7.16 5.64 9.73
N GLN A 176 7.86 6.29 8.82
CA GLN A 176 9.13 6.98 9.04
C GLN A 176 9.06 8.35 8.38
N LEU A 177 9.47 9.39 9.11
CA LEU A 177 9.48 10.75 8.60
C LEU A 177 10.76 11.03 7.80
N PRO A 178 10.75 12.01 6.87
CA PRO A 178 11.93 12.40 6.10
C PRO A 178 13.17 12.73 6.93
N SER A 179 12.98 13.23 8.16
CA SER A 179 14.08 13.55 9.07
C SER A 179 14.85 12.33 9.58
N GLU A 180 14.28 11.14 9.43
CA GLU A 180 14.82 9.86 9.94
C GLU A 180 15.38 8.98 8.80
N GLY A 181 15.19 9.39 7.54
CA GLY A 181 15.61 8.65 6.35
C GLY A 181 14.61 8.84 5.21
N LEU A 182 14.51 7.85 4.31
CA LEU A 182 13.46 7.84 3.28
C LEU A 182 12.09 7.77 3.94
N GLU A 183 11.18 8.63 3.50
CA GLU A 183 9.82 8.68 4.03
C GLU A 183 9.05 7.43 3.59
N TRP A 184 8.29 6.85 4.51
CA TRP A 184 7.33 5.81 4.17
C TRP A 184 6.22 5.75 5.21
N THR A 185 5.08 5.20 4.81
CA THR A 185 3.92 5.07 5.68
C THR A 185 3.02 3.92 5.25
N VAL A 186 2.60 3.12 6.23
CA VAL A 186 1.46 2.22 6.07
C VAL A 186 0.20 3.03 6.26
N ILE A 187 -0.60 3.10 5.20
CA ILE A 187 -1.88 3.77 5.16
C ILE A 187 -2.99 2.75 5.02
N ASP A 188 -4.18 3.12 5.48
CA ASP A 188 -5.39 2.35 5.24
C ASP A 188 -5.26 0.87 5.58
N THR A 189 -5.15 0.60 6.87
CA THR A 189 -5.15 -0.77 7.36
C THR A 189 -6.59 -1.24 7.55
N TYR A 190 -6.93 -2.35 6.91
CA TYR A 190 -8.25 -2.96 6.94
C TYR A 190 -8.20 -4.36 7.53
N ARG A 191 -9.30 -4.76 8.19
CA ARG A 191 -9.56 -6.13 8.59
C ARG A 191 -10.91 -6.57 8.05
N TYR A 192 -11.13 -7.88 7.98
CA TYR A 192 -12.42 -8.40 7.53
C TYR A 192 -13.45 -8.33 8.64
N TYR A 193 -14.64 -7.81 8.29
CA TYR A 193 -15.80 -7.91 9.16
C TYR A 193 -16.16 -9.40 9.35
N ALA A 194 -16.36 -9.80 10.62
CA ALA A 194 -16.77 -11.14 10.98
C ALA A 194 -17.69 -11.07 12.20
N GLU A 195 -18.88 -11.66 12.10
CA GLU A 195 -19.74 -11.90 13.25
C GLU A 195 -19.08 -12.97 14.14
N GLY A 196 -18.48 -12.54 15.25
CA GLY A 196 -17.79 -13.41 16.21
C GLY A 196 -16.28 -13.23 16.22
N SER A 197 -15.52 -14.28 15.93
CA SER A 197 -14.06 -14.24 15.97
C SER A 197 -13.49 -13.49 14.76
N PRO A 198 -12.60 -12.51 14.96
CA PRO A 198 -12.00 -11.79 13.85
C PRO A 198 -11.14 -12.72 13.01
N LYS A 199 -11.23 -12.58 11.70
CA LYS A 199 -10.33 -13.27 10.78
C LYS A 199 -8.94 -12.65 10.91
N PRO A 200 -7.85 -13.44 11.02
CA PRO A 200 -6.50 -12.91 11.16
C PRO A 200 -5.94 -12.32 9.86
N HIS A 201 -6.78 -12.05 8.86
CA HIS A 201 -6.34 -11.43 7.62
C HIS A 201 -6.40 -9.92 7.75
N THR A 202 -5.32 -9.26 7.36
CA THR A 202 -5.21 -7.81 7.30
C THR A 202 -4.80 -7.40 5.89
N ILE A 203 -5.39 -6.33 5.38
CA ILE A 203 -4.95 -5.67 4.15
C ILE A 203 -4.44 -4.29 4.54
N CYS A 204 -3.33 -3.85 3.97
CA CYS A 204 -2.91 -2.45 4.09
C CYS A 204 -2.33 -1.95 2.77
N ALA A 205 -2.28 -0.64 2.63
CA ALA A 205 -1.48 0.02 1.62
C ALA A 205 -0.20 0.56 2.26
N ASN A 206 0.88 0.58 1.48
CA ASN A 206 2.14 1.18 1.88
C ASN A 206 2.57 2.15 0.79
N VAL A 207 2.93 3.37 1.19
CA VAL A 207 3.46 4.41 0.29
C VAL A 207 4.86 4.75 0.76
N ALA A 208 5.81 4.84 -0.16
CA ALA A 208 7.19 5.16 0.16
C ALA A 208 7.84 6.11 -0.84
N ASP A 209 8.68 6.99 -0.30
CA ASP A 209 9.60 7.87 -1.02
C ASP A 209 10.78 7.07 -1.59
N VAL A 210 10.47 6.15 -2.50
CA VAL A 210 11.47 5.36 -3.19
C VAL A 210 11.24 5.49 -4.67
N TYR A 211 12.27 5.96 -5.37
CA TYR A 211 12.30 5.96 -6.82
C TYR A 211 12.61 4.54 -7.30
N ALA A 212 11.64 3.94 -7.98
CA ALA A 212 11.69 2.59 -8.52
C ALA A 212 11.60 2.61 -10.05
N THR A 213 12.09 1.53 -10.65
CA THR A 213 12.15 1.30 -12.08
C THR A 213 11.70 -0.13 -12.38
N ASP A 214 11.32 -0.40 -13.62
CA ASP A 214 10.88 -1.75 -14.02
C ASP A 214 12.01 -2.81 -13.90
N ALA A 215 13.26 -2.37 -13.77
CA ALA A 215 14.40 -3.25 -13.53
C ALA A 215 14.51 -3.72 -12.06
N ASP A 216 13.77 -3.08 -11.14
CA ASP A 216 13.88 -3.35 -9.70
C ASP A 216 13.09 -4.59 -9.28
N THR A 217 13.81 -5.68 -9.06
CA THR A 217 13.25 -6.99 -8.68
C THR A 217 13.30 -7.28 -7.18
N ALA A 218 14.15 -6.58 -6.43
CA ALA A 218 14.29 -6.76 -5.00
C ALA A 218 13.09 -6.19 -4.23
N LEU A 219 12.85 -6.71 -3.01
CA LEU A 219 12.01 -6.01 -2.04
C LEU A 219 12.77 -4.84 -1.45
N THR A 220 12.06 -3.81 -1.07
CA THR A 220 12.64 -2.67 -0.37
C THR A 220 12.58 -2.82 1.14
N LEU A 221 13.43 -2.06 1.81
CA LEU A 221 13.46 -1.99 3.27
C LEU A 221 12.11 -1.58 3.84
N HIS A 222 11.44 -0.60 3.23
CA HIS A 222 10.16 -0.10 3.74
C HIS A 222 9.03 -1.12 3.56
N GLU A 223 9.02 -1.92 2.49
CA GLU A 223 8.04 -3.00 2.31
C GLU A 223 8.17 -4.03 3.44
N VAL A 224 9.41 -4.40 3.76
CA VAL A 224 9.69 -5.35 4.84
C VAL A 224 9.45 -4.74 6.22
N GLN A 225 9.77 -3.45 6.42
CA GLN A 225 9.43 -2.72 7.65
C GLN A 225 7.92 -2.63 7.85
N ALA A 226 7.14 -2.28 6.83
CA ALA A 226 5.68 -2.25 6.88
C ALA A 226 5.11 -3.61 7.33
N ILE A 227 5.60 -4.70 6.74
CA ILE A 227 5.20 -6.07 7.10
C ILE A 227 5.56 -6.38 8.55
N VAL A 228 6.83 -6.25 8.92
CA VAL A 228 7.33 -6.68 10.23
C VAL A 228 6.76 -5.83 11.35
N ASN A 229 6.69 -4.50 11.18
CA ASN A 229 6.14 -3.59 12.18
C ASN A 229 4.65 -3.89 12.43
N LEU A 230 3.89 -4.10 11.35
CA LEU A 230 2.47 -4.46 11.48
C LEU A 230 2.31 -5.85 12.11
N MET A 231 3.15 -6.82 11.77
CA MET A 231 3.09 -8.15 12.39
C MET A 231 3.41 -8.09 13.89
N VAL A 232 4.42 -7.34 14.32
CA VAL A 232 4.74 -7.14 15.74
C VAL A 232 3.53 -6.57 16.48
N ILE A 233 2.87 -5.54 15.96
CA ILE A 233 1.63 -5.01 16.55
C ILE A 233 0.55 -6.10 16.64
N ARG A 234 0.42 -6.93 15.61
CA ARG A 234 -0.61 -7.97 15.59
C ARG A 234 -0.37 -9.09 16.60
N ILE A 235 0.87 -9.49 16.82
CA ILE A 235 1.20 -10.54 17.79
C ILE A 235 1.15 -10.02 19.25
N THR A 236 1.29 -8.71 19.49
CA THR A 236 1.25 -8.12 20.84
C THR A 236 -0.14 -7.65 21.26
N HIS A 237 -1.06 -7.41 20.32
CA HIS A 237 -2.37 -6.81 20.60
C HIS A 237 -3.56 -7.70 20.25
N LYS A 238 -4.65 -7.51 21.02
CA LYS A 238 -5.95 -8.04 20.65
C LYS A 238 -6.48 -7.32 19.39
N PRO A 239 -7.26 -8.01 18.55
CA PRO A 239 -7.71 -9.38 18.76
C PRO A 239 -6.77 -10.45 18.21
N PHE A 240 -5.65 -10.09 17.57
CA PHE A 240 -4.86 -11.01 16.77
C PHE A 240 -3.79 -11.79 17.54
N ARG A 241 -3.37 -11.35 18.72
CA ARG A 241 -2.32 -12.03 19.54
C ARG A 241 -2.58 -13.51 19.86
N GLU A 242 -3.81 -13.98 19.68
CA GLU A 242 -4.23 -15.37 19.97
C GLU A 242 -4.36 -16.20 18.67
N CYS A 243 -4.07 -15.59 17.51
CA CYS A 243 -4.05 -16.27 16.22
C CYS A 243 -2.72 -17.02 16.03
N HIS A 244 -2.78 -18.19 15.40
CA HIS A 244 -1.58 -18.99 15.12
C HIS A 244 -0.87 -18.56 13.82
N ILE A 245 -1.63 -17.97 12.89
CA ILE A 245 -1.10 -17.47 11.62
C ILE A 245 -1.58 -16.04 11.45
N HIS A 246 -0.66 -15.17 11.00
CA HIS A 246 -0.89 -13.75 10.78
C HIS A 246 -0.71 -13.37 9.30
N PRO A 247 -1.71 -13.63 8.42
CA PRO A 247 -1.63 -13.19 7.03
C PRO A 247 -1.80 -11.67 6.89
N ILE A 248 -0.97 -11.04 6.08
CA ILE A 248 -1.04 -9.62 5.69
C ILE A 248 -0.93 -9.54 4.17
N LEU A 249 -1.80 -8.75 3.56
CA LEU A 249 -1.69 -8.32 2.18
C LEU A 249 -1.25 -6.86 2.17
N VAL A 250 -0.16 -6.55 1.49
CA VAL A 250 0.35 -5.19 1.31
C VAL A 250 0.20 -4.81 -0.15
N LEU A 251 -0.50 -3.70 -0.41
CA LEU A 251 -0.47 -2.99 -1.69
C LEU A 251 0.61 -1.91 -1.57
N SER A 252 1.79 -2.18 -2.13
CA SER A 252 2.95 -1.30 -2.03
C SER A 252 2.98 -0.35 -3.23
N TYR A 253 3.17 0.94 -2.96
CA TYR A 253 3.23 2.03 -3.93
C TYR A 253 4.53 2.82 -3.75
N MET A 254 5.18 3.13 -4.86
CA MET A 254 6.52 3.72 -4.94
C MET A 254 6.57 4.70 -6.11
N GLY A 255 7.51 5.65 -6.07
CA GLY A 255 7.71 6.60 -7.15
C GLY A 255 8.38 5.95 -8.36
N PRO A 256 8.23 6.51 -9.57
CA PRO A 256 7.26 7.54 -9.92
C PRO A 256 5.82 7.00 -9.86
N HIS A 257 5.44 5.98 -10.61
CA HIS A 257 4.08 5.45 -10.49
C HIS A 257 4.15 3.95 -10.48
N HIS A 258 4.81 3.40 -9.47
CA HIS A 258 5.07 1.96 -9.39
C HIS A 258 4.32 1.33 -8.23
N GLY A 259 4.01 0.05 -8.36
CA GLY A 259 3.50 -0.72 -7.25
C GLY A 259 3.63 -2.21 -7.43
N ARG A 260 3.49 -2.93 -6.31
CA ARG A 260 3.43 -4.39 -6.28
C ARG A 260 2.50 -4.89 -5.19
N ILE A 261 2.10 -6.14 -5.30
CA ILE A 261 1.22 -6.80 -4.33
C ILE A 261 2.04 -7.84 -3.58
N ILE A 262 2.02 -7.76 -2.26
CA ILE A 262 2.80 -8.62 -1.37
C ILE A 262 1.87 -9.34 -0.41
N GLN A 263 2.00 -10.66 -0.33
CA GLN A 263 1.39 -11.48 0.72
C GLN A 263 2.47 -11.93 1.69
N ALA A 264 2.34 -11.52 2.96
CA ALA A 264 3.18 -11.99 4.04
C ALA A 264 2.38 -12.86 5.02
N SER A 265 3.02 -13.86 5.60
CA SER A 265 2.44 -14.67 6.67
C SER A 265 3.49 -15.05 7.70
N TYR A 266 3.13 -14.91 8.96
CA TYR A 266 3.91 -15.39 10.08
C TYR A 266 3.12 -16.47 10.82
N ASP A 267 3.72 -17.64 11.04
CA ASP A 267 3.09 -18.83 11.64
C ASP A 267 3.55 -19.13 13.08
N GLY A 268 4.29 -18.19 13.70
CA GLY A 268 4.93 -18.37 15.00
C GLY A 268 6.39 -18.84 14.91
N GLU A 269 6.84 -19.33 13.76
CA GLU A 269 8.24 -19.74 13.55
C GLU A 269 8.89 -18.96 12.40
N ARG A 270 8.18 -18.82 11.28
CA ARG A 270 8.74 -18.35 10.01
C ARG A 270 7.94 -17.21 9.44
N LEU A 271 8.64 -16.20 8.94
CA LEU A 271 8.06 -15.15 8.12
C LEU A 271 8.25 -15.49 6.65
N THR A 272 7.15 -15.84 5.99
CA THR A 272 7.11 -16.06 4.54
C THR A 272 6.56 -14.81 3.85
N VAL A 273 7.26 -14.32 2.83
CA VAL A 273 6.89 -13.17 2.02
C VAL A 273 6.84 -13.60 0.56
N GLN A 274 5.68 -13.43 -0.07
CA GLN A 274 5.49 -13.70 -1.49
C GLN A 274 5.07 -12.41 -2.17
N TYR A 275 5.69 -12.04 -3.28
CA TYR A 275 5.46 -10.74 -3.90
C TYR A 275 5.41 -10.83 -5.42
N SER A 276 4.60 -9.99 -6.05
CA SER A 276 4.59 -9.88 -7.51
C SER A 276 5.84 -9.17 -8.03
N GLN A 277 6.03 -9.15 -9.36
CA GLN A 277 6.87 -8.14 -9.98
C GLN A 277 6.38 -6.72 -9.65
N LEU A 278 7.27 -5.75 -9.81
CA LEU A 278 6.91 -4.34 -9.82
C LEU A 278 6.23 -4.00 -11.15
N TRP A 279 5.17 -3.21 -11.09
CA TRP A 279 4.50 -2.70 -12.28
C TRP A 279 4.51 -1.17 -12.28
N SER A 280 4.67 -0.60 -13.47
CA SER A 280 4.40 0.81 -13.73
C SER A 280 2.90 1.03 -13.97
N PHE A 281 2.38 2.13 -13.42
CA PHE A 281 1.06 2.70 -13.69
C PHE A 281 1.17 3.93 -14.63
N GLU A 282 2.37 4.27 -15.12
CA GLU A 282 2.58 5.38 -16.07
C GLU A 282 1.90 5.08 -17.41
N ASP A 283 2.09 3.85 -17.90
CA ASP A 283 1.34 3.29 -19.02
C ASP A 283 0.06 2.69 -18.44
N GLU A 284 -1.04 3.46 -18.47
CA GLU A 284 -2.33 3.19 -17.81
C GLU A 284 -3.02 1.89 -18.30
N GLU A 285 -2.44 0.73 -18.01
CA GLU A 285 -3.02 -0.56 -18.34
C GLU A 285 -4.20 -0.84 -17.42
N ARG A 286 -5.40 -0.77 -18.01
CA ARG A 286 -6.68 -1.08 -17.34
C ARG A 286 -6.63 -2.38 -16.52
N ALA A 287 -5.87 -3.38 -16.99
CA ALA A 287 -5.71 -4.66 -16.32
C ALA A 287 -4.96 -4.56 -14.98
N LEU A 288 -3.94 -3.70 -14.87
CA LEU A 288 -3.15 -3.51 -13.65
C LEU A 288 -3.94 -2.76 -12.57
N THR A 289 -4.63 -1.68 -12.94
CA THR A 289 -5.55 -0.99 -12.03
C THR A 289 -6.61 -1.96 -11.48
N GLU A 290 -7.24 -2.74 -12.37
CA GLU A 290 -8.23 -3.72 -11.96
C GLU A 290 -7.64 -4.79 -11.03
N LEU A 291 -6.40 -5.23 -11.25
CA LEU A 291 -5.72 -6.19 -10.39
C LEU A 291 -5.59 -5.69 -8.95
N PHE A 292 -5.09 -4.46 -8.76
CA PHE A 292 -4.94 -3.85 -7.42
C PHE A 292 -6.28 -3.70 -6.72
N ILE A 293 -7.31 -3.21 -7.43
CA ILE A 293 -8.68 -3.09 -6.90
C ILE A 293 -9.22 -4.46 -6.48
N ARG A 294 -9.05 -5.50 -7.29
CA ARG A 294 -9.53 -6.85 -6.95
C ARG A 294 -8.81 -7.44 -5.75
N TYR A 295 -7.53 -7.11 -5.53
CA TYR A 295 -6.80 -7.52 -4.32
C TYR A 295 -7.19 -6.69 -3.09
N ASN A 296 -7.45 -5.39 -3.25
CA ASN A 296 -8.03 -4.55 -2.20
C ASN A 296 -9.39 -5.11 -1.75
N LEU A 297 -10.19 -5.64 -2.68
CA LEU A 297 -11.48 -6.32 -2.44
C LEU A 297 -11.37 -7.85 -2.26
N SER A 298 -10.19 -8.35 -1.88
CA SER A 298 -9.94 -9.79 -1.78
C SER A 298 -10.84 -10.48 -0.75
N ARG A 299 -10.86 -11.80 -0.79
CA ARG A 299 -11.51 -12.66 0.21
C ARG A 299 -10.46 -13.40 1.02
N PRO A 300 -10.67 -13.57 2.33
CA PRO A 300 -9.76 -14.29 3.20
C PRO A 300 -9.91 -15.79 2.97
N VAL A 301 -8.80 -16.50 2.72
CA VAL A 301 -8.73 -17.95 2.49
C VAL A 301 -7.52 -18.56 3.22
N GLY A 302 -7.28 -19.87 3.09
CA GLY A 302 -6.02 -20.52 3.48
C GLY A 302 -5.88 -20.97 4.94
N LEU A 303 -6.73 -20.48 5.86
CA LEU A 303 -6.63 -20.87 7.28
C LEU A 303 -7.24 -22.25 7.61
N GLN A 304 -8.05 -22.81 6.71
CA GLN A 304 -8.74 -24.08 6.93
C GLN A 304 -7.82 -25.31 6.79
N GLN A 305 -6.61 -25.15 6.21
CA GLN A 305 -5.67 -26.26 6.02
C GLN A 305 -4.90 -26.64 7.29
N VAL A 306 -4.99 -25.86 8.37
CA VAL A 306 -4.20 -26.06 9.59
C VAL A 306 -4.92 -26.91 10.65
N LEU A 307 -6.22 -27.18 10.46
CA LEU A 307 -6.99 -28.04 11.38
C LEU A 307 -6.96 -29.53 10.99
N SER A 308 -6.22 -29.90 9.96
CA SER A 308 -6.11 -31.27 9.45
C SER A 308 -4.82 -31.96 9.91
N ILE A 309 -4.49 -31.89 11.20
CA ILE A 309 -3.56 -32.84 11.82
C ILE A 309 -4.12 -33.22 13.20
N ARG A 310 -4.75 -34.40 13.24
CA ARG A 310 -4.91 -35.24 14.44
C ARG A 310 -4.00 -36.44 14.27
#